data_AF-A0A7Z0WSR6-F1
#
_entry.id   AF-A0A7Z0WSR6-F1
#
_cell.length_a   1.000
_cell.length_b   1.000
_cell.length_c   1.000
_cell.angle_alpha   90.00
_cell.angle_beta   90.00
_cell.angle_gamma   90.00
#
_symmetry.space_group_name_H-M   'P 1'
#
loop_
_entity.id
_entity.type
_entity.pdbx_description
1 polymer ?
#
loop_
_entity_poly.entity_id
_entity_poly.type
_entity_poly.pdbx_seq_one_letter_code
_entity_poly.pdbx_strand_id
1 'polypeptide(L)'
;MSESRWATVSAVRTVLVVVRSPVSLNRLLDILPVFGGDPRVQLVFAVDGGSEFTGGLRSRLAGHGARLISWKDATSRSFDLALAASDNSDLHRIRAPLVLFPHGVGYQRFSAHEPGAVSGLRRSRLVRHGRVVPARIVVSHPSQRDVVGAVDHRLLSRVVVAGDPCFDRIRCSVAGRHRYSPAFGADGRRLVVLCSTWGPHSLYGRRPGLPARVVAELDADGYRTALVLHPNVWAQHGEFQLRTWLRPALDAGLVLVPPEEGWRAALVAARLVVSDHGSLTTYAVSAGAAVLLAEDGGPEVVPGSPIDLLRRRLPRLRDDVALDEQIAPADAVAADVAGTVFAEVGRSAQVLRAVLYEQLRLAPPASPVRVRPVPVPDLAVPAPTVYAVAAELGAAREERVSVTLRRVPATGHDEPDGSRPRHLAVSDAELDPGWARGRRWCGAPGRRSRPRWRGRGPRT
;
A
#
# COMPACT_ATOMS: atom_id res chain seq x y z
N MET A 1 -5.26 -18.28 35.86
CA MET A 1 -6.09 -18.85 34.78
C MET A 1 -6.20 -20.33 35.09
N SER A 2 -7.39 -20.93 35.20
CA SER A 2 -7.43 -22.40 35.27
C SER A 2 -6.90 -22.91 33.92
N GLU A 3 -5.96 -23.84 33.95
CA GLU A 3 -5.54 -24.52 32.73
C GLU A 3 -6.77 -25.08 32.04
N SER A 4 -6.93 -24.76 30.76
CA SER A 4 -7.99 -25.36 29.97
C SER A 4 -7.74 -26.86 29.96
N ARG A 5 -8.74 -27.67 30.33
CA ARG A 5 -8.68 -29.15 30.25
C ARG A 5 -8.28 -29.65 28.85
N TRP A 6 -8.36 -28.77 27.85
CA TRP A 6 -8.06 -29.03 26.44
C TRP A 6 -6.79 -28.29 25.94
N ALA A 7 -5.95 -27.74 26.83
CA ALA A 7 -4.69 -27.14 26.43
C ALA A 7 -3.68 -28.24 26.02
N THR A 8 -3.49 -28.43 24.72
CA THR A 8 -2.48 -29.37 24.19
C THR A 8 -1.05 -28.87 24.42
N VAL A 9 -0.85 -27.55 24.42
CA VAL A 9 0.43 -26.88 24.72
C VAL A 9 0.20 -25.87 25.82
N SER A 10 0.99 -25.94 26.90
CA SER A 10 0.94 -25.00 28.02
C SER A 10 1.87 -23.82 27.77
N ALA A 11 1.34 -22.77 27.13
CA ALA A 11 2.06 -21.50 27.03
C ALA A 11 2.23 -20.86 28.42
N VAL A 12 3.44 -20.40 28.73
CA VAL A 12 3.78 -19.76 30.02
C VAL A 12 3.58 -18.24 30.00
N ARG A 13 3.43 -17.65 28.80
CA ARG A 13 3.17 -16.22 28.61
C ARG A 13 2.03 -15.99 27.63
N THR A 14 1.15 -15.03 27.94
CA THR A 14 0.07 -14.60 27.06
C THR A 14 0.28 -13.15 26.62
N VAL A 15 0.32 -12.93 25.31
CA VAL A 15 0.45 -11.61 24.67
C VAL A 15 -0.92 -11.18 24.12
N LEU A 16 -1.38 -10.02 24.57
CA LEU A 16 -2.57 -9.37 24.02
C LEU A 16 -2.20 -8.49 22.82
N VAL A 17 -2.79 -8.75 21.67
CA VAL A 17 -2.66 -7.93 20.45
C VAL A 17 -3.91 -7.06 20.31
N VAL A 18 -3.74 -5.76 20.46
CA VAL A 18 -4.84 -4.79 20.40
C VAL A 18 -4.93 -4.18 19.02
N VAL A 19 -6.04 -4.48 18.34
CA VAL A 19 -6.33 -4.04 16.98
C VAL A 19 -7.45 -3.00 17.02
N ARG A 20 -7.31 -1.93 16.23
CA ARG A 20 -8.29 -0.84 16.17
C ARG A 20 -8.72 -0.46 14.76
N SER A 21 -7.82 -0.59 13.79
CA SER A 21 -8.09 -0.29 12.38
C SER A 21 -7.40 -1.32 11.50
N PRO A 22 -7.76 -1.41 10.20
CA PRO A 22 -7.06 -2.27 9.25
C PRO A 22 -5.56 -1.99 9.19
N VAL A 23 -5.16 -0.71 9.31
CA VAL A 23 -3.76 -0.31 9.32
C VAL A 23 -3.05 -0.86 10.56
N SER A 24 -3.63 -0.72 11.76
CA SER A 24 -2.97 -1.23 12.97
C SER A 24 -2.87 -2.76 12.96
N LEU A 25 -3.84 -3.46 12.35
CA LEU A 25 -3.72 -4.90 12.09
C LEU A 25 -2.52 -5.20 11.19
N ASN A 26 -2.44 -4.57 10.02
CA ASN A 26 -1.35 -4.81 9.06
C ASN A 26 0.03 -4.55 9.70
N ARG A 27 0.15 -3.48 10.51
CA ARG A 27 1.38 -3.18 11.25
C ARG A 27 1.73 -4.24 12.28
N LEU A 28 0.74 -4.71 13.05
CA LEU A 28 0.96 -5.77 14.04
C LEU A 28 1.36 -7.09 13.36
N LEU A 29 0.76 -7.44 12.21
CA LEU A 29 1.12 -8.64 11.45
C LEU A 29 2.58 -8.63 10.97
N ASP A 30 3.20 -7.47 10.78
CA ASP A 30 4.64 -7.36 10.49
C ASP A 30 5.53 -7.63 11.71
N ILE A 31 4.98 -7.50 12.92
CA ILE A 31 5.70 -7.64 14.19
C ILE A 31 5.55 -9.06 14.75
N LEU A 32 4.36 -9.64 14.67
CA LEU A 32 4.06 -10.95 15.27
C LEU A 32 5.01 -12.11 14.88
N PRO A 33 5.66 -12.13 13.70
CA PRO A 33 6.65 -13.16 13.37
C PRO A 33 7.81 -13.29 14.37
N VAL A 34 8.07 -12.29 15.22
CA VAL A 34 9.07 -12.36 16.29
C VAL A 34 8.80 -13.47 17.33
N PHE A 35 7.55 -13.92 17.46
CA PHE A 35 7.14 -15.03 18.32
C PHE A 35 7.07 -16.38 17.58
N GLY A 36 7.38 -16.39 16.29
CA GLY A 36 7.20 -17.56 15.43
C GLY A 36 7.97 -18.78 15.94
N GLY A 37 7.25 -19.89 16.13
CA GLY A 37 7.83 -21.17 16.53
C GLY A 37 8.10 -21.33 18.04
N ASP A 38 7.73 -20.37 18.89
CA ASP A 38 7.92 -20.47 20.34
C ASP A 38 6.62 -20.88 21.07
N PRO A 39 6.48 -22.15 21.49
CA PRO A 39 5.26 -22.64 22.15
C PRO A 39 5.02 -22.02 23.54
N ARG A 40 6.01 -21.31 24.09
CA ARG A 40 5.91 -20.64 25.40
C ARG A 40 5.02 -19.41 25.36
N VAL A 41 4.72 -18.88 24.17
CA VAL A 41 3.99 -17.63 23.97
C VAL A 41 2.64 -17.89 23.28
N GLN A 42 1.56 -17.54 23.94
CA GLN A 42 0.21 -17.55 23.37
C GLN A 42 -0.19 -16.14 22.93
N LEU A 43 -0.59 -15.99 21.66
CA LEU A 43 -1.18 -14.74 21.17
C LEU A 43 -2.70 -14.78 21.32
N VAL A 44 -3.29 -13.70 21.81
CA VAL A 44 -4.74 -13.46 21.80
C VAL A 44 -5.01 -12.06 21.27
N PHE A 45 -6.14 -11.88 20.57
CA PHE A 45 -6.47 -10.65 19.88
C PHE A 45 -7.72 -10.02 20.47
N ALA A 46 -7.70 -8.70 20.61
CA ALA A 46 -8.88 -7.93 20.95
C ALA A 46 -9.04 -6.78 19.96
N VAL A 47 -10.26 -6.61 19.47
CA VAL A 47 -10.64 -5.41 18.73
C VAL A 47 -11.18 -4.41 19.75
N ASP A 48 -10.50 -3.28 19.87
CA ASP A 48 -10.98 -2.16 20.67
C ASP A 48 -12.21 -1.53 20.01
N GLY A 49 -13.24 -1.25 20.81
CA GLY A 49 -14.48 -0.66 20.33
C GLY A 49 -14.35 0.84 20.08
N GLY A 50 -15.23 1.41 19.25
CA GLY A 50 -15.36 2.87 19.12
C GLY A 50 -14.44 3.54 18.09
N SER A 51 -14.09 2.86 16.99
CA SER A 51 -13.62 3.53 15.77
C SER A 51 -14.63 3.32 14.64
N GLU A 52 -14.88 4.38 13.87
CA GLU A 52 -15.68 4.36 12.63
C GLU A 52 -15.14 3.33 11.62
N PHE A 53 -13.87 2.91 11.76
CA PHE A 53 -13.17 1.97 10.88
C PHE A 53 -13.10 0.54 11.44
N THR A 54 -13.93 0.19 12.43
CA THR A 54 -13.96 -1.16 13.02
C THR A 54 -14.72 -2.21 12.19
N GLY A 55 -15.49 -1.76 11.18
CA GLY A 55 -16.23 -2.63 10.28
C GLY A 55 -15.35 -3.72 9.66
N GLY A 56 -15.77 -4.97 9.77
CA GLY A 56 -15.06 -6.13 9.18
C GLY A 56 -13.77 -6.58 9.88
N LEU A 57 -13.23 -5.86 10.87
CA LEU A 57 -11.97 -6.24 11.54
C LEU A 57 -12.03 -7.57 12.26
N ARG A 58 -13.14 -7.86 12.95
CA ARG A 58 -13.34 -9.14 13.62
C ARG A 58 -13.38 -10.29 12.62
N SER A 59 -14.10 -10.12 11.51
CA SER A 59 -14.17 -11.12 10.43
C SER A 59 -12.81 -11.32 9.77
N ARG A 60 -12.04 -10.25 9.55
CA ARG A 60 -10.67 -10.34 9.03
C ARG A 60 -9.75 -11.10 9.97
N LEU A 61 -9.78 -10.80 11.26
CA LEU A 61 -9.00 -11.52 12.27
C LEU A 61 -9.41 -13.00 12.36
N ALA A 62 -10.71 -13.30 12.28
CA ALA A 62 -11.19 -14.67 12.22
C ALA A 62 -10.69 -15.40 10.96
N GLY A 63 -10.66 -14.73 9.80
CA GLY A 63 -10.06 -15.26 8.57
C GLY A 63 -8.56 -15.53 8.66
N HIS A 64 -7.84 -14.85 9.55
CA HIS A 64 -6.43 -15.15 9.88
C HIS A 64 -6.27 -16.26 10.93
N GLY A 65 -7.37 -16.88 11.39
CA GLY A 65 -7.35 -17.89 12.45
C GLY A 65 -7.02 -17.32 13.84
N ALA A 66 -7.18 -16.02 14.05
CA ALA A 66 -6.82 -15.37 15.29
C ALA A 66 -7.75 -15.79 16.44
N ARG A 67 -7.17 -16.08 17.62
CA ARG A 67 -7.93 -16.30 18.86
C ARG A 67 -8.44 -14.98 19.41
N LEU A 68 -9.71 -14.67 19.17
CA LEU A 68 -10.35 -13.42 19.59
C LEU A 68 -10.91 -13.50 21.01
N ILE A 69 -10.74 -12.41 21.76
CA ILE A 69 -11.43 -12.15 23.03
C ILE A 69 -12.21 -10.84 22.95
N SER A 70 -13.19 -10.67 23.83
CA SER A 70 -13.92 -9.41 23.92
C SER A 70 -13.04 -8.29 24.49
N TRP A 71 -13.33 -7.02 24.15
CA TRP A 71 -12.64 -5.87 24.77
C TRP A 71 -12.87 -5.81 26.29
N LYS A 72 -14.04 -6.26 26.75
CA LYS A 72 -14.35 -6.42 28.18
C LYS A 72 -13.36 -7.38 28.83
N ASP A 73 -13.11 -8.55 28.23
CA ASP A 73 -12.13 -9.51 28.71
C ASP A 73 -10.70 -8.95 28.66
N ALA A 74 -10.36 -8.24 27.59
CA ALA A 74 -9.04 -7.61 27.43
C ALA A 74 -8.72 -6.58 28.52
N THR A 75 -9.75 -5.96 29.12
CA THR A 75 -9.59 -4.96 30.18
C THR A 75 -9.87 -5.49 31.58
N SER A 76 -10.49 -6.67 31.72
CA SER A 76 -10.76 -7.30 33.01
C SER A 76 -9.70 -8.32 33.44
N ARG A 77 -8.94 -8.87 32.49
CA ARG A 77 -7.91 -9.89 32.71
C ARG A 77 -6.51 -9.27 32.69
N SER A 78 -5.54 -9.97 33.27
CA SER A 78 -4.12 -9.62 33.18
C SER A 78 -3.44 -10.43 32.08
N PHE A 79 -2.46 -9.81 31.42
CA PHE A 79 -1.62 -10.44 30.39
C PHE A 79 -0.15 -10.15 30.69
N ASP A 80 0.75 -10.94 30.12
CA ASP A 80 2.19 -10.77 30.33
C ASP A 80 2.75 -9.62 29.48
N LEU A 81 2.09 -9.28 28.38
CA LEU A 81 2.47 -8.20 27.46
C LEU A 81 1.26 -7.78 26.62
N ALA A 82 1.18 -6.50 26.27
CA ALA A 82 0.22 -5.97 25.31
C ALA A 82 0.93 -5.24 24.16
N LEU A 83 0.46 -5.44 22.93
CA LEU A 83 0.97 -4.79 21.72
C LEU A 83 -0.15 -3.95 21.10
N ALA A 84 0.17 -2.72 20.71
CA ALA A 84 -0.74 -1.85 19.97
C ALA A 84 0.01 -1.03 18.93
N ALA A 85 -0.60 -0.79 17.77
CA ALA A 85 -0.05 0.09 16.74
C ALA A 85 -0.93 1.34 16.53
N SER A 86 -1.56 1.83 17.59
CA SER A 86 -2.44 3.00 17.58
C SER A 86 -2.68 3.48 19.02
N ASP A 87 -2.56 4.79 19.26
CA ASP A 87 -2.88 5.44 20.53
C ASP A 87 -4.38 5.76 20.68
N ASN A 88 -5.19 5.43 19.67
CA ASN A 88 -6.62 5.75 19.66
C ASN A 88 -7.49 4.94 20.64
N SER A 89 -6.94 3.92 21.26
CA SER A 89 -7.63 3.04 22.20
C SER A 89 -7.53 3.49 23.66
N ASP A 90 -8.42 2.97 24.51
CA ASP A 90 -8.29 3.11 25.97
C ASP A 90 -7.24 2.15 26.55
N LEU A 91 -6.02 2.20 26.01
CA LEU A 91 -4.94 1.25 26.33
C LEU A 91 -4.53 1.29 27.80
N HIS A 92 -4.74 2.41 28.49
CA HIS A 92 -4.51 2.56 29.94
C HIS A 92 -5.34 1.63 30.81
N ARG A 93 -6.41 1.02 30.27
CA ARG A 93 -7.26 0.04 30.98
C ARG A 93 -6.69 -1.38 30.96
N ILE A 94 -5.69 -1.65 30.11
CA ILE A 94 -5.08 -2.98 29.96
C ILE A 94 -4.12 -3.25 31.13
N ARG A 95 -4.22 -4.43 31.72
CA ARG A 95 -3.38 -4.88 32.83
C ARG A 95 -2.18 -5.69 32.32
N ALA A 96 -1.28 -5.02 31.60
CA ALA A 96 -0.04 -5.61 31.09
C ALA A 96 0.98 -4.50 30.74
N PRO A 97 2.30 -4.79 30.70
CA PRO A 97 3.27 -3.92 30.03
C PRO A 97 2.86 -3.70 28.57
N LEU A 98 2.69 -2.44 28.18
CA LEU A 98 2.26 -2.08 26.82
C LEU A 98 3.45 -1.64 25.96
N VAL A 99 3.62 -2.26 24.80
CA VAL A 99 4.55 -1.79 23.75
C VAL A 99 3.73 -1.14 22.65
N LEU A 100 3.93 0.16 22.47
CA LEU A 100 3.26 0.96 21.45
C LEU A 100 4.14 1.09 20.20
N PHE A 101 3.59 0.72 19.06
CA PHE A 101 4.21 0.83 17.75
C PHE A 101 3.63 1.99 16.96
N PRO A 102 4.40 2.57 16.04
CA PRO A 102 3.90 3.64 15.20
C PRO A 102 2.90 3.06 14.18
N HIS A 103 1.83 3.83 13.92
CA HIS A 103 0.77 3.46 12.98
C HIS A 103 1.26 3.36 11.52
N GLY A 104 2.30 4.12 11.20
CA GLY A 104 3.03 4.15 9.94
C GLY A 104 4.41 4.74 10.19
N VAL A 105 5.18 5.01 9.14
CA VAL A 105 6.49 5.64 9.32
C VAL A 105 6.36 7.11 9.73
N GLY A 106 7.34 7.62 10.48
CA GLY A 106 7.66 9.05 10.48
C GLY A 106 6.88 9.99 11.39
N TYR A 107 5.82 9.55 12.10
CA TYR A 107 4.98 10.42 12.93
C TYR A 107 4.61 11.74 12.24
N GLN A 108 4.16 11.60 11.01
CA GLN A 108 4.25 12.65 10.00
C GLN A 108 2.96 13.41 9.73
N ARG A 109 1.88 13.07 10.45
CA ARG A 109 0.56 13.67 10.30
C ARG A 109 0.03 14.17 11.65
N PHE A 110 -0.60 15.34 11.66
CA PHE A 110 -1.35 15.81 12.81
C PHE A 110 -2.58 14.92 13.07
N SER A 111 -2.96 14.83 14.33
CA SER A 111 -4.14 14.10 14.77
C SER A 111 -5.40 14.88 14.43
N ALA A 112 -6.36 14.22 13.78
CA ALA A 112 -7.70 14.75 13.59
C ALA A 112 -8.51 14.89 14.90
N HIS A 113 -8.08 14.24 15.98
CA HIS A 113 -8.82 14.16 17.25
C HIS A 113 -8.28 15.10 18.34
N GLU A 114 -7.10 15.70 18.13
CA GLU A 114 -6.44 16.56 19.12
C GLU A 114 -5.60 17.58 18.35
N PRO A 115 -6.06 18.84 18.24
CA PRO A 115 -5.36 19.89 17.51
C PRO A 115 -3.91 20.06 17.95
N GLY A 116 -2.98 20.15 17.00
CA GLY A 116 -1.54 20.28 17.26
C GLY A 116 -0.84 19.01 17.73
N ALA A 117 -1.57 17.95 18.12
CA ALA A 117 -0.96 16.70 18.50
C ALA A 117 -0.58 15.86 17.29
N VAL A 118 0.52 15.12 17.41
CA VAL A 118 0.98 14.19 16.37
C VAL A 118 0.20 12.88 16.45
N SER A 119 -0.28 12.39 15.30
CA SER A 119 -1.03 11.13 15.24
C SER A 119 -0.17 9.96 15.73
N GLY A 120 -0.73 9.14 16.64
CA GLY A 120 0.01 8.07 17.30
C GLY A 120 0.78 8.49 18.56
N LEU A 121 0.84 9.79 18.87
CA LEU A 121 1.57 10.36 20.00
C LEU A 121 0.76 11.39 20.82
N ARG A 122 -0.56 11.20 20.95
CA ARG A 122 -1.38 12.16 21.70
C ARG A 122 -1.11 12.07 23.20
N ARG A 123 -0.81 13.22 23.81
CA ARG A 123 -0.49 13.28 25.24
C ARG A 123 -1.62 12.74 26.10
N SER A 124 -2.87 13.08 25.74
CA SER A 124 -4.10 12.63 26.41
C SER A 124 -4.27 11.11 26.45
N ARG A 125 -3.54 10.36 25.63
CA ARG A 125 -3.57 8.89 25.54
C ARG A 125 -2.32 8.23 26.11
N LEU A 126 -1.16 8.88 25.94
CA LEU A 126 0.12 8.37 26.44
C LEU A 126 0.36 8.66 27.93
N VAL A 127 -0.28 9.69 28.47
CA VAL A 127 -0.20 10.07 29.88
C VAL A 127 -1.61 10.16 30.46
N ARG A 128 -1.92 9.31 31.45
CA ARG A 128 -3.24 9.26 32.10
C ARG A 128 -3.07 9.36 33.61
N HIS A 129 -3.80 10.30 34.23
CA HIS A 129 -3.74 10.56 35.68
C HIS A 129 -2.29 10.70 36.19
N GLY A 130 -1.48 11.47 35.46
CA GLY A 130 -0.07 11.70 35.79
C GLY A 130 0.87 10.52 35.52
N ARG A 131 0.38 9.37 35.04
CA ARG A 131 1.20 8.17 34.77
C ARG A 131 1.39 7.95 33.27
N VAL A 132 2.60 7.58 32.87
CA VAL A 132 2.89 7.16 31.50
C VAL A 132 2.32 5.77 31.25
N VAL A 133 1.54 5.62 30.18
CA VAL A 133 0.79 4.40 29.84
C VAL A 133 1.69 3.32 29.20
N PRO A 134 2.39 3.58 28.07
CA PRO A 134 3.24 2.55 27.47
C PRO A 134 4.46 2.22 28.34
N ALA A 135 4.83 0.94 28.40
CA ALA A 135 6.11 0.47 28.95
C ALA A 135 7.26 0.77 27.98
N ARG A 136 7.01 0.67 26.67
CA ARG A 136 7.93 1.04 25.59
C ARG A 136 7.18 1.71 24.43
N ILE A 137 7.84 2.65 23.77
CA ILE A 137 7.38 3.28 22.52
C ILE A 137 8.43 2.98 21.45
N VAL A 138 8.02 2.28 20.41
CA VAL A 138 8.89 1.95 19.29
C VAL A 138 8.93 3.10 18.31
N VAL A 139 10.13 3.42 17.83
CA VAL A 139 10.37 4.42 16.79
C VAL A 139 11.25 3.83 15.70
N SER A 140 11.08 4.30 14.46
CA SER A 140 11.81 3.77 13.31
C SER A 140 13.22 4.35 13.19
N HIS A 141 13.48 5.52 13.79
CA HIS A 141 14.77 6.20 13.70
C HIS A 141 15.03 7.09 14.92
N PRO A 142 16.30 7.30 15.34
CA PRO A 142 16.65 8.13 16.50
C PRO A 142 16.09 9.55 16.47
N SER A 143 15.95 10.18 15.29
CA SER A 143 15.40 11.54 15.16
C SER A 143 13.96 11.67 15.67
N GLN A 144 13.23 10.56 15.80
CA GLN A 144 11.86 10.57 16.34
C GLN A 144 11.82 10.67 17.87
N ARG A 145 12.97 10.58 18.56
CA ARG A 145 13.05 10.75 20.02
C ARG A 145 12.58 12.14 20.43
N ASP A 146 12.98 13.17 19.70
CA ASP A 146 12.61 14.55 20.01
C ASP A 146 11.11 14.78 19.84
N VAL A 147 10.50 14.17 18.81
CA VAL A 147 9.04 14.20 18.61
C VAL A 147 8.30 13.57 19.78
N VAL A 148 8.79 12.44 20.31
CA VAL A 148 8.21 11.80 21.49
C VAL A 148 8.44 12.62 22.76
N GLY A 149 9.64 13.20 22.93
CA GLY A 149 9.99 14.02 24.08
C GLY A 149 9.19 15.33 24.18
N ALA A 150 8.86 15.94 23.03
CA ALA A 150 8.02 17.12 22.94
C ALA A 150 6.59 16.89 23.46
N VAL A 151 6.11 15.64 23.46
CA VAL A 151 4.80 15.27 24.01
C VAL A 151 4.83 15.25 25.54
N ASP A 152 5.82 14.56 26.12
CA ASP A 152 6.12 14.54 27.56
C ASP A 152 7.52 13.94 27.77
N HIS A 153 8.40 14.67 28.45
CA HIS A 153 9.81 14.25 28.66
C HIS A 153 9.95 12.86 29.31
N ARG A 154 8.96 12.41 30.11
CA ARG A 154 8.97 11.10 30.77
C ARG A 154 8.80 9.93 29.79
N LEU A 155 8.40 10.20 28.54
CA LEU A 155 8.32 9.20 27.48
C LEU A 155 9.70 8.85 26.90
N LEU A 156 10.69 9.74 27.02
CA LEU A 156 12.02 9.55 26.41
C LEU A 156 12.74 8.28 26.91
N SER A 157 12.64 7.99 28.21
CA SER A 157 13.23 6.78 28.81
C SER A 157 12.54 5.49 28.38
N ARG A 158 11.42 5.59 27.64
CA ARG A 158 10.64 4.46 27.14
C ARG A 158 10.81 4.24 25.65
N VAL A 159 11.51 5.15 24.95
CA VAL A 159 11.72 5.05 23.52
C VAL A 159 12.70 3.93 23.20
N VAL A 160 12.32 3.09 22.24
CA VAL A 160 13.14 2.04 21.66
C VAL A 160 13.27 2.32 20.17
N VAL A 161 14.50 2.51 19.70
CA VAL A 161 14.79 2.58 18.27
C VAL A 161 14.89 1.14 17.76
N ALA A 162 13.87 0.69 17.02
CA ALA A 162 13.84 -0.69 16.52
C ALA A 162 13.74 -0.77 15.00
N GLY A 163 13.88 0.35 14.28
CA GLY A 163 13.70 0.35 12.83
C GLY A 163 12.26 0.11 12.42
N ASP A 164 12.07 -0.41 11.20
CA ASP A 164 10.75 -0.73 10.67
C ASP A 164 10.75 -2.10 9.98
N PRO A 165 10.05 -3.11 10.53
CA PRO A 165 10.05 -4.45 9.96
C PRO A 165 9.34 -4.49 8.61
N CYS A 166 8.42 -3.57 8.32
CA CYS A 166 7.80 -3.45 7.01
C CYS A 166 8.81 -2.94 5.98
N PHE A 167 9.66 -1.96 6.33
CA PHE A 167 10.73 -1.51 5.44
C PHE A 167 11.75 -2.62 5.19
N ASP A 168 12.14 -3.38 6.22
CA ASP A 168 13.05 -4.53 6.06
C ASP A 168 12.50 -5.54 5.02
N ARG A 169 11.19 -5.82 5.08
CA ARG A 169 10.51 -6.67 4.10
C ARG A 169 10.54 -6.06 2.70
N ILE A 170 10.24 -4.76 2.55
CA ILE A 170 10.32 -4.08 1.25
C ILE A 170 11.74 -4.16 0.70
N ARG A 171 12.75 -3.74 1.48
CA ARG A 171 14.16 -3.70 1.08
C ARG A 171 14.68 -5.08 0.67
N CYS A 172 14.39 -6.13 1.43
CA CYS A 172 14.82 -7.48 1.07
C CYS A 172 14.14 -8.01 -0.20
N SER A 173 13.01 -7.43 -0.60
CA SER A 173 12.24 -7.81 -1.79
C SER A 173 12.67 -7.07 -3.05
N VAL A 174 13.33 -5.91 -2.93
CA VAL A 174 13.75 -5.08 -4.09
C VAL A 174 14.62 -5.84 -5.08
N ALA A 175 15.57 -6.66 -4.60
CA ALA A 175 16.43 -7.47 -5.47
C ALA A 175 15.64 -8.49 -6.32
N GLY A 176 14.46 -8.91 -5.83
CA GLY A 176 13.55 -9.83 -6.51
C GLY A 176 12.46 -9.14 -7.34
N ARG A 177 12.62 -7.86 -7.72
CA ARG A 177 11.59 -7.04 -8.40
C ARG A 177 10.86 -7.76 -9.54
N HIS A 178 11.60 -8.48 -10.39
CA HIS A 178 11.07 -9.21 -11.55
C HIS A 178 9.99 -10.24 -11.18
N ARG A 179 9.94 -10.72 -9.92
CA ARG A 179 8.93 -11.67 -9.43
C ARG A 179 7.57 -11.02 -9.17
N TYR A 180 7.55 -9.69 -8.98
CA TYR A 180 6.35 -8.96 -8.61
C TYR A 180 5.65 -8.35 -9.82
N SER A 181 6.39 -7.91 -10.85
CA SER A 181 5.82 -7.27 -12.04
C SER A 181 4.71 -8.08 -12.73
N PRO A 182 4.82 -9.41 -12.90
CA PRO A 182 3.77 -10.20 -13.53
C PRO A 182 2.42 -10.14 -12.80
N ALA A 183 2.42 -10.04 -11.47
CA ALA A 183 1.20 -9.95 -10.66
C ALA A 183 0.38 -8.66 -10.92
N PHE A 184 0.99 -7.65 -11.54
CA PHE A 184 0.32 -6.40 -11.95
C PHE A 184 0.07 -6.35 -13.46
N GLY A 185 0.33 -7.45 -14.19
CA GLY A 185 0.33 -7.49 -15.65
C GLY A 185 1.45 -6.66 -16.30
N ALA A 186 2.50 -6.35 -15.54
CA ALA A 186 3.60 -5.49 -15.97
C ALA A 186 4.82 -6.30 -16.46
N ASP A 187 4.60 -7.51 -16.99
CA ASP A 187 5.69 -8.28 -17.57
C ASP A 187 6.19 -7.59 -18.85
N GLY A 188 7.50 -7.29 -18.90
CA GLY A 188 8.10 -6.44 -19.93
C GLY A 188 7.68 -4.96 -19.93
N ARG A 189 6.83 -4.51 -18.99
CA ARG A 189 6.33 -3.12 -18.90
C ARG A 189 6.77 -2.42 -17.62
N ARG A 190 6.74 -1.09 -17.63
CA ARG A 190 7.01 -0.28 -16.43
C ARG A 190 5.74 -0.12 -15.60
N LEU A 191 5.79 -0.48 -14.32
CA LEU A 191 4.69 -0.24 -13.39
C LEU A 191 4.75 1.19 -12.83
N VAL A 192 3.67 1.95 -13.02
CA VAL A 192 3.38 3.23 -12.38
C VAL A 192 2.35 2.98 -11.28
N VAL A 193 2.66 3.39 -10.05
CA VAL A 193 1.76 3.18 -8.90
C VAL A 193 1.27 4.52 -8.39
N LEU A 194 -0.05 4.70 -8.36
CA LEU A 194 -0.67 5.80 -7.65
C LEU A 194 -0.88 5.40 -6.19
N CYS A 195 -0.42 6.24 -5.27
CA CYS A 195 -0.59 6.03 -3.84
C CYS A 195 -1.37 7.21 -3.24
N SER A 196 -2.53 6.91 -2.66
CA SER A 196 -3.31 7.90 -1.93
C SER A 196 -3.40 7.55 -0.46
N THR A 197 -3.06 8.51 0.41
CA THR A 197 -3.53 8.53 1.79
C THR A 197 -5.04 8.78 1.85
N TRP A 198 -5.55 9.20 3.00
CA TRP A 198 -6.97 9.46 3.23
C TRP A 198 -7.22 10.87 3.74
N GLY A 199 -8.43 11.36 3.53
CA GLY A 199 -8.87 12.70 3.92
C GLY A 199 -8.87 13.69 2.75
N PRO A 200 -9.33 14.92 2.98
CA PRO A 200 -9.56 15.91 1.92
C PRO A 200 -8.28 16.42 1.25
N HIS A 201 -7.10 16.22 1.87
CA HIS A 201 -5.79 16.60 1.30
C HIS A 201 -5.00 15.41 0.73
N SER A 202 -5.66 14.26 0.55
CA SER A 202 -5.07 13.09 -0.12
C SER A 202 -5.16 13.20 -1.64
N LEU A 203 -4.31 12.47 -2.36
CA LEU A 203 -4.28 12.40 -3.83
C LEU A 203 -5.67 12.13 -4.39
N TYR A 204 -6.33 11.07 -3.94
CA TYR A 204 -7.64 10.69 -4.46
C TYR A 204 -8.75 11.64 -3.98
N GLY A 205 -8.63 12.20 -2.77
CA GLY A 205 -9.58 13.18 -2.25
C GLY A 205 -9.58 14.50 -3.02
N ARG A 206 -8.41 14.97 -3.47
CA ARG A 206 -8.27 16.21 -4.25
C ARG A 206 -8.43 15.98 -5.74
N ARG A 207 -8.00 14.82 -6.23
CA ARG A 207 -7.85 14.52 -7.66
C ARG A 207 -8.50 13.18 -8.03
N PRO A 208 -9.82 13.01 -7.84
CA PRO A 208 -10.50 11.73 -8.07
C PRO A 208 -10.41 11.22 -9.51
N GLY A 209 -10.24 12.11 -10.49
CA GLY A 209 -10.05 11.76 -11.91
C GLY A 209 -8.60 11.39 -12.30
N LEU A 210 -7.62 11.59 -11.41
CA LEU A 210 -6.21 11.33 -11.73
C LEU A 210 -5.90 9.88 -12.10
N PRO A 211 -6.47 8.84 -11.45
CA PRO A 211 -6.25 7.45 -11.87
C PRO A 211 -6.67 7.19 -13.32
N ALA A 212 -7.81 7.73 -13.77
CA ALA A 212 -8.27 7.58 -15.14
C ALA A 212 -7.36 8.32 -16.13
N ARG A 213 -6.94 9.54 -15.79
CA ARG A 213 -5.98 10.33 -16.58
C ARG A 213 -4.66 9.58 -16.78
N VAL A 214 -4.07 9.04 -15.70
CA VAL A 214 -2.79 8.31 -15.79
C VAL A 214 -2.90 7.09 -16.69
N VAL A 215 -4.00 6.36 -16.61
CA VAL A 215 -4.23 5.20 -17.48
C VAL A 215 -4.39 5.62 -18.94
N ALA A 216 -5.08 6.73 -19.22
CA ALA A 216 -5.38 7.21 -20.58
C ALA A 216 -4.22 7.93 -21.29
N GLU A 217 -3.22 8.43 -20.56
CA GLU A 217 -2.10 9.18 -21.16
C GLU A 217 -0.88 8.29 -21.46
N LEU A 218 -0.69 7.22 -20.69
CA LEU A 218 0.48 6.36 -20.80
C LEU A 218 0.32 5.30 -21.89
N ASP A 219 1.39 5.07 -22.63
CA ASP A 219 1.43 4.03 -23.66
C ASP A 219 1.20 2.64 -23.05
N ALA A 220 0.15 1.97 -23.49
CA ALA A 220 -0.33 0.70 -22.95
C ALA A 220 0.68 -0.44 -23.14
N ASP A 221 1.57 -0.31 -24.13
CA ASP A 221 2.61 -1.29 -24.43
C ASP A 221 3.86 -1.10 -23.59
N GLY A 222 4.19 0.14 -23.22
CA GLY A 222 5.30 0.44 -22.31
C GLY A 222 4.96 0.41 -20.82
N TYR A 223 3.69 0.62 -20.44
CA TYR A 223 3.31 0.89 -19.06
C TYR A 223 2.13 0.04 -18.54
N ARG A 224 2.10 -0.12 -17.22
CA ARG A 224 0.94 -0.56 -16.44
C ARG A 224 0.72 0.38 -15.27
N THR A 225 -0.53 0.53 -14.88
CA THR A 225 -0.91 1.43 -13.78
C THR A 225 -1.62 0.67 -12.69
N ALA A 226 -1.21 0.88 -11.44
CA ALA A 226 -1.90 0.39 -10.26
C ALA A 226 -2.28 1.51 -9.31
N LEU A 227 -3.36 1.35 -8.56
CA LEU A 227 -3.81 2.29 -7.53
C LEU A 227 -3.81 1.59 -6.17
N VAL A 228 -3.12 2.22 -5.21
CA VAL A 228 -3.15 1.86 -3.79
C VAL A 228 -3.86 2.97 -3.03
N LEU A 229 -5.02 2.65 -2.47
CA LEU A 229 -5.75 3.54 -1.56
C LEU A 229 -5.51 3.14 -0.12
N HIS A 230 -5.36 4.12 0.76
CA HIS A 230 -5.20 3.88 2.20
C HIS A 230 -6.41 3.11 2.77
N PRO A 231 -6.22 2.17 3.71
CA PRO A 231 -7.31 1.33 4.22
C PRO A 231 -8.51 2.11 4.81
N ASN A 232 -8.29 3.31 5.36
CA ASN A 232 -9.39 4.16 5.83
C ASN A 232 -10.32 4.64 4.69
N VAL A 233 -9.83 4.76 3.45
CA VAL A 233 -10.68 5.10 2.29
C VAL A 233 -11.65 3.95 2.01
N TRP A 234 -11.16 2.71 2.06
CA TRP A 234 -11.97 1.50 1.93
C TRP A 234 -12.99 1.36 3.06
N ALA A 235 -12.55 1.61 4.29
CA ALA A 235 -13.43 1.51 5.45
C ALA A 235 -14.54 2.59 5.45
N GLN A 236 -14.24 3.80 4.94
CA GLN A 236 -15.20 4.90 4.87
C GLN A 236 -16.25 4.70 3.76
N HIS A 237 -15.82 4.29 2.57
CA HIS A 237 -16.70 4.29 1.39
C HIS A 237 -17.19 2.88 1.00
N GLY A 238 -16.50 1.84 1.45
CA GLY A 238 -16.77 0.46 1.04
C GLY A 238 -16.25 0.14 -0.36
N GLU A 239 -15.96 -1.14 -0.60
CA GLU A 239 -15.42 -1.62 -1.87
C GLU A 239 -16.36 -1.36 -3.05
N PHE A 240 -17.66 -1.58 -2.88
CA PHE A 240 -18.65 -1.39 -3.94
C PHE A 240 -18.63 0.06 -4.48
N GLN A 241 -18.63 1.05 -3.58
CA GLN A 241 -18.63 2.46 -3.95
C GLN A 241 -17.32 2.85 -4.65
N LEU A 242 -16.18 2.39 -4.13
CA LEU A 242 -14.88 2.66 -4.74
C LEU A 242 -14.78 2.07 -6.15
N ARG A 243 -15.22 0.83 -6.35
CA ARG A 243 -15.24 0.20 -7.68
C ARG A 243 -16.18 0.92 -8.64
N THR A 244 -17.29 1.47 -8.13
CA THR A 244 -18.22 2.27 -8.92
C THR A 244 -17.58 3.57 -9.40
N TRP A 245 -16.93 4.33 -8.50
CA TRP A 245 -16.25 5.58 -8.89
C TRP A 245 -15.02 5.36 -9.77
N LEU A 246 -14.29 4.27 -9.55
CA LEU A 246 -13.10 3.93 -10.33
C LEU A 246 -13.42 3.20 -11.63
N ARG A 247 -14.70 2.94 -11.94
CA ARG A 247 -15.11 2.12 -13.07
C ARG A 247 -14.46 2.53 -14.40
N PRO A 248 -14.41 3.83 -14.79
CA PRO A 248 -13.75 4.24 -16.03
C PRO A 248 -12.26 3.87 -16.07
N ALA A 249 -11.56 4.00 -14.93
CA ALA A 249 -10.14 3.65 -14.85
C ALA A 249 -9.93 2.12 -14.82
N LEU A 250 -10.79 1.38 -14.12
CA LEU A 250 -10.75 -0.08 -14.05
C LEU A 250 -10.98 -0.73 -15.41
N ASP A 251 -11.99 -0.27 -16.15
CA ASP A 251 -12.31 -0.75 -17.49
C ASP A 251 -11.17 -0.41 -18.48
N ALA A 252 -10.52 0.74 -18.28
CA ALA A 252 -9.31 1.14 -19.00
C ALA A 252 -8.03 0.42 -18.51
N GLY A 253 -8.14 -0.56 -17.61
CA GLY A 253 -7.04 -1.45 -17.22
C GLY A 253 -6.27 -1.07 -15.96
N LEU A 254 -6.77 -0.15 -15.11
CA LEU A 254 -6.19 0.16 -13.81
C LEU A 254 -6.23 -1.08 -12.88
N VAL A 255 -5.11 -1.44 -12.29
CA VAL A 255 -5.05 -2.48 -11.24
C VAL A 255 -5.35 -1.84 -9.88
N LEU A 256 -6.51 -2.13 -9.29
CA LEU A 256 -6.84 -1.68 -7.93
C LEU A 256 -6.31 -2.68 -6.90
N VAL A 257 -5.37 -2.23 -6.06
CA VAL A 257 -4.72 -3.06 -5.03
C VAL A 257 -5.57 -3.07 -3.76
N PRO A 258 -5.92 -4.25 -3.20
CA PRO A 258 -6.72 -4.36 -1.99
C PRO A 258 -5.98 -3.82 -0.75
N PRO A 259 -6.69 -3.40 0.32
CA PRO A 259 -6.09 -2.78 1.50
C PRO A 259 -5.36 -3.76 2.43
N GLU A 260 -5.59 -5.07 2.31
CA GLU A 260 -5.00 -6.12 3.13
C GLU A 260 -3.51 -6.33 2.81
N GLU A 261 -3.19 -6.53 1.53
CA GLU A 261 -1.88 -6.94 1.04
C GLU A 261 -1.62 -6.39 -0.38
N GLY A 262 -0.41 -6.60 -0.89
CA GLY A 262 -0.06 -6.26 -2.27
C GLY A 262 0.48 -4.83 -2.47
N TRP A 263 0.16 -3.89 -1.59
CA TRP A 263 0.70 -2.52 -1.68
C TRP A 263 2.23 -2.48 -1.60
N ARG A 264 2.85 -3.33 -0.76
CA ARG A 264 4.32 -3.47 -0.69
C ARG A 264 4.89 -4.02 -1.98
N ALA A 265 4.22 -5.02 -2.56
CA ALA A 265 4.63 -5.61 -3.83
C ALA A 265 4.51 -4.58 -4.96
N ALA A 266 3.49 -3.74 -4.93
CA ALA A 266 3.32 -2.63 -5.87
C ALA A 266 4.51 -1.66 -5.75
N LEU A 267 4.88 -1.24 -4.53
CA LEU A 267 6.06 -0.38 -4.33
C LEU A 267 7.37 -1.04 -4.76
N VAL A 268 7.55 -2.34 -4.50
CA VAL A 268 8.73 -3.09 -4.94
C VAL A 268 8.82 -3.18 -6.46
N ALA A 269 7.69 -3.43 -7.13
CA ALA A 269 7.57 -3.52 -8.58
C ALA A 269 7.65 -2.15 -9.28
N ALA A 270 7.21 -1.08 -8.60
CA ALA A 270 7.10 0.26 -9.15
C ALA A 270 8.44 0.78 -9.68
N ARG A 271 8.40 1.37 -10.87
CA ARG A 271 9.49 2.21 -11.38
C ARG A 271 9.23 3.67 -11.02
N LEU A 272 7.98 4.09 -11.11
CA LEU A 272 7.49 5.40 -10.71
C LEU A 272 6.33 5.26 -9.73
N VAL A 273 6.30 6.13 -8.73
CA VAL A 273 5.16 6.29 -7.82
C VAL A 273 4.64 7.72 -7.92
N VAL A 274 3.36 7.88 -8.23
CA VAL A 274 2.64 9.16 -8.14
C VAL A 274 1.91 9.17 -6.81
N SER A 275 2.28 10.06 -5.89
CA SER A 275 1.87 9.92 -4.48
C SER A 275 1.48 11.25 -3.84
N ASP A 276 1.03 11.18 -2.59
CA ASP A 276 0.75 12.33 -1.74
C ASP A 276 1.63 12.37 -0.47
N HIS A 277 1.18 13.04 0.59
CA HIS A 277 1.86 13.13 1.87
C HIS A 277 1.75 11.86 2.75
N GLY A 278 1.23 10.75 2.22
CA GLY A 278 1.15 9.46 2.92
C GLY A 278 2.50 8.81 3.21
N SER A 279 2.50 7.79 4.09
CA SER A 279 3.69 7.01 4.44
C SER A 279 4.28 6.23 3.27
N LEU A 280 3.45 5.89 2.28
CA LEU A 280 3.89 5.17 1.09
C LEU A 280 4.88 5.97 0.25
N THR A 281 4.81 7.32 0.28
CA THR A 281 5.82 8.18 -0.35
C THR A 281 7.18 7.97 0.26
N THR A 282 7.26 7.95 1.58
CA THR A 282 8.51 7.72 2.32
C THR A 282 9.07 6.32 2.06
N TYR A 283 8.20 5.29 2.03
CA TYR A 283 8.62 3.93 1.66
C TYR A 283 9.10 3.84 0.22
N ALA A 284 8.41 4.47 -0.73
CA ALA A 284 8.76 4.45 -2.15
C ALA A 284 10.14 5.06 -2.40
N VAL A 285 10.38 6.27 -1.89
CA VAL A 285 11.69 6.93 -1.99
C VAL A 285 12.77 6.07 -1.34
N SER A 286 12.51 5.55 -0.13
CA SER A 286 13.50 4.73 0.59
C SER A 286 13.76 3.38 -0.06
N ALA A 287 12.83 2.87 -0.88
CA ALA A 287 12.99 1.67 -1.70
C ALA A 287 13.67 1.96 -3.05
N GLY A 288 14.02 3.22 -3.33
CA GLY A 288 14.69 3.64 -4.57
C GLY A 288 13.74 3.78 -5.77
N ALA A 289 12.43 3.95 -5.54
CA ALA A 289 11.50 4.30 -6.62
C ALA A 289 11.53 5.81 -6.89
N ALA A 290 11.40 6.18 -8.16
CA ALA A 290 11.13 7.55 -8.55
C ALA A 290 9.77 8.00 -8.00
N VAL A 291 9.66 9.23 -7.52
CA VAL A 291 8.40 9.73 -6.95
C VAL A 291 8.04 11.09 -7.52
N LEU A 292 6.80 11.22 -7.96
CA LEU A 292 6.15 12.47 -8.36
C LEU A 292 5.04 12.80 -7.36
N LEU A 293 5.11 13.98 -6.74
CA LEU A 293 4.15 14.40 -5.74
C LEU A 293 2.93 15.05 -6.40
N ALA A 294 1.78 14.38 -6.32
CA ALA A 294 0.52 14.91 -6.82
C ALA A 294 -0.14 15.87 -5.83
N GLU A 295 -0.02 15.60 -4.53
CA GLU A 295 -0.60 16.42 -3.46
C GLU A 295 0.36 16.48 -2.25
N ASP A 296 0.53 17.65 -1.65
CA ASP A 296 1.53 17.87 -0.58
C ASP A 296 1.00 17.78 0.85
N GLY A 297 -0.31 17.56 0.99
CA GLY A 297 -1.00 17.43 2.28
C GLY A 297 -1.22 18.73 3.04
N GLY A 298 -0.66 19.86 2.58
CA GLY A 298 -0.79 21.18 3.20
C GLY A 298 -0.66 21.13 4.74
N PRO A 299 -1.74 21.48 5.48
CA PRO A 299 -1.74 21.61 6.93
C PRO A 299 -1.75 20.27 7.69
N GLU A 300 -1.96 19.14 7.03
CA GLU A 300 -2.00 17.83 7.70
C GLU A 300 -0.60 17.34 8.09
N VAL A 301 0.44 17.88 7.46
CA VAL A 301 1.83 17.43 7.59
C VAL A 301 2.51 18.08 8.79
N VAL A 302 3.14 17.26 9.63
CA VAL A 302 3.94 17.73 10.78
C VAL A 302 5.26 18.34 10.29
N PRO A 303 5.57 19.60 10.64
CA PRO A 303 6.85 20.22 10.28
C PRO A 303 8.06 19.43 10.77
N GLY A 304 9.09 19.34 9.93
CA GLY A 304 10.34 18.61 10.25
C GLY A 304 10.21 17.08 10.20
N SER A 305 9.01 16.53 9.98
CA SER A 305 8.85 15.09 9.75
C SER A 305 9.50 14.64 8.43
N PRO A 306 9.78 13.34 8.26
CA PRO A 306 10.35 12.83 7.00
C PRO A 306 9.60 13.24 5.74
N ILE A 307 8.25 13.20 5.76
CA ILE A 307 7.46 13.59 4.59
C ILE A 307 7.53 15.09 4.32
N ASP A 308 7.66 15.91 5.36
CA ASP A 308 7.80 17.36 5.23
C ASP A 308 9.13 17.73 4.54
N LEU A 309 10.21 17.02 4.87
CA LEU A 309 11.50 17.16 4.18
C LEU A 309 11.41 16.68 2.73
N LEU A 310 10.75 15.54 2.49
CA LEU A 310 10.59 14.96 1.16
C LEU A 310 9.76 15.83 0.23
N ARG A 311 8.59 16.31 0.66
CA ARG A 311 7.67 17.10 -0.20
C ARG A 311 8.27 18.42 -0.68
N ARG A 312 9.31 18.93 -0.01
CA ARG A 312 10.08 20.11 -0.45
C ARG A 312 11.07 19.82 -1.57
N ARG A 313 11.46 18.56 -1.75
CA ARG A 313 12.51 18.14 -2.71
C ARG A 313 11.95 17.34 -3.88
N LEU A 314 10.83 16.65 -3.69
CA LEU A 314 10.22 15.84 -4.72
C LEU A 314 9.62 16.72 -5.84
N PRO A 315 9.76 16.31 -7.12
CA PRO A 315 9.09 17.00 -8.22
C PRO A 315 7.57 16.92 -8.03
N ARG A 316 6.87 17.97 -8.43
CA ARG A 316 5.40 18.02 -8.38
C ARG A 316 4.80 17.62 -9.72
N LEU A 317 3.69 16.88 -9.67
CA LEU A 317 2.90 16.57 -10.86
C LEU A 317 2.33 17.87 -11.44
N ARG A 318 2.55 18.07 -12.73
CA ARG A 318 2.04 19.20 -13.51
C ARG A 318 0.91 18.76 -14.42
N ASP A 319 -0.11 19.60 -14.53
CA ASP A 319 -1.32 19.28 -15.30
C ASP A 319 -1.26 19.79 -16.73
N ASP A 320 -0.42 20.79 -16.97
CA ASP A 320 -0.12 21.41 -18.25
C ASP A 320 0.94 20.64 -19.06
N VAL A 321 1.49 19.55 -18.52
CA VAL A 321 2.55 18.75 -19.16
C VAL A 321 2.09 17.30 -19.27
N ALA A 322 2.39 16.66 -20.40
CA ALA A 322 2.08 15.26 -20.63
C ALA A 322 2.77 14.37 -19.58
N LEU A 323 2.09 13.31 -19.13
CA LEU A 323 2.64 12.46 -18.07
C LEU A 323 3.96 11.80 -18.46
N ASP A 324 4.09 11.29 -19.69
CA ASP A 324 5.30 10.63 -20.19
C ASP A 324 6.55 11.52 -20.14
N GLU A 325 6.40 12.82 -20.42
CA GLU A 325 7.48 13.83 -20.29
C GLU A 325 7.92 14.06 -18.83
N GLN A 326 7.04 13.80 -17.86
CA GLN A 326 7.33 13.98 -16.44
C GLN A 326 7.95 12.75 -15.77
N ILE A 327 7.82 11.56 -16.38
CA ILE A 327 8.33 10.30 -15.82
C ILE A 327 9.86 10.26 -15.85
N ALA A 328 10.48 10.58 -16.98
CA ALA A 328 11.93 10.42 -17.16
C ALA A 328 12.76 11.31 -16.21
N PRO A 329 12.41 12.58 -15.94
CA PRO A 329 13.12 13.41 -14.97
C PRO A 329 12.95 12.94 -13.51
N ALA A 330 11.82 12.31 -13.17
CA ALA A 330 11.58 11.80 -11.82
C ALA A 330 12.53 10.65 -11.44
N ASP A 331 13.03 9.90 -12.43
CA ASP A 331 14.02 8.83 -12.24
C ASP A 331 15.37 9.33 -11.71
N ALA A 332 15.68 10.63 -11.85
CA ALA A 332 16.97 11.21 -11.45
C ALA A 332 17.06 11.65 -9.97
N VAL A 333 15.92 11.77 -9.27
CA VAL A 333 15.91 12.22 -7.85
C VAL A 333 16.05 11.03 -6.91
N ALA A 334 17.26 10.45 -6.86
CA ALA A 334 17.64 9.45 -5.87
C ALA A 334 18.32 10.15 -4.68
N ALA A 335 17.55 10.52 -3.66
CA ALA A 335 18.11 10.97 -2.40
C ALA A 335 18.24 9.79 -1.43
N ASP A 336 19.40 9.64 -0.78
CA ASP A 336 19.60 8.71 0.35
C ASP A 336 18.82 9.23 1.58
N VAL A 337 17.51 9.09 1.53
CA VAL A 337 16.58 9.47 2.60
C VAL A 337 16.36 8.30 3.55
N ALA A 338 16.56 7.06 3.09
CA ALA A 338 16.34 5.86 3.89
C ALA A 338 17.11 5.92 5.21
N GLY A 339 18.39 6.33 5.17
CA GLY A 339 19.24 6.45 6.37
C GLY A 339 18.75 7.48 7.39
N THR A 340 17.90 8.43 7.00
CA THR A 340 17.34 9.47 7.88
C THR A 340 15.97 9.13 8.47
N VAL A 341 15.36 8.03 7.99
CA VAL A 341 13.99 7.61 8.34
C VAL A 341 13.95 6.24 9.01
N PHE A 342 14.90 5.38 8.66
CA PHE A 342 14.97 4.00 9.15
C PHE A 342 16.35 3.71 9.72
N ALA A 343 16.40 3.44 11.03
CA ALA A 343 17.53 2.81 11.68
C ALA A 343 17.34 1.29 11.72
N GLU A 344 18.35 0.55 12.17
CA GLU A 344 18.29 -0.91 12.34
C GLU A 344 17.83 -1.68 11.09
N VAL A 345 18.13 -1.15 9.90
CA VAL A 345 17.65 -1.73 8.65
C VAL A 345 18.25 -3.13 8.45
N GLY A 346 17.38 -4.11 8.24
CA GLY A 346 17.68 -5.54 8.17
C GLY A 346 17.75 -6.24 9.53
N ARG A 347 17.69 -5.49 10.64
CA ARG A 347 17.74 -6.00 12.01
C ARG A 347 16.48 -5.71 12.82
N SER A 348 15.49 -5.02 12.26
CA SER A 348 14.33 -4.52 13.01
C SER A 348 13.62 -5.62 13.78
N ALA A 349 13.33 -6.73 13.12
CA ALA A 349 12.66 -7.87 13.74
C ALA A 349 13.48 -8.51 14.87
N GLN A 350 14.81 -8.51 14.76
CA GLN A 350 15.71 -9.03 15.80
C GLN A 350 15.73 -8.11 17.03
N VAL A 351 15.81 -6.79 16.81
CA VAL A 351 15.75 -5.79 17.88
C VAL A 351 14.40 -5.84 18.59
N LEU A 352 13.31 -5.90 17.83
CA LEU A 352 11.97 -6.07 18.37
C LEU A 352 11.85 -7.35 19.19
N ARG A 353 12.37 -8.48 18.71
CA ARG A 353 12.34 -9.73 19.49
C ARG A 353 13.03 -9.56 20.83
N ALA A 354 14.23 -8.99 20.88
CA ALA A 354 14.93 -8.77 22.14
C ALA A 354 14.09 -7.94 23.14
N VAL A 355 13.51 -6.84 22.67
CA VAL A 355 12.68 -5.93 23.48
C VAL A 355 11.41 -6.61 23.98
N LEU A 356 10.69 -7.33 23.11
CA LEU A 356 9.43 -7.99 23.49
C LEU A 356 9.69 -9.15 24.44
N TYR A 357 10.77 -9.91 24.26
CA TYR A 357 11.13 -11.00 25.16
C TYR A 357 11.65 -10.50 26.52
N GLU A 358 12.34 -9.36 26.56
CA GLU A 358 12.66 -8.66 27.82
C GLU A 358 11.37 -8.31 28.59
N GLN A 359 10.37 -7.73 27.91
CA GLN A 359 9.08 -7.42 28.56
C GLN A 359 8.35 -8.67 29.05
N LEU A 360 8.46 -9.78 28.31
CA LEU A 360 7.92 -11.09 28.71
C LEU A 360 8.72 -11.79 29.81
N ARG A 361 9.91 -11.28 30.17
CA ARG A 361 10.86 -11.94 31.08
C ARG A 361 11.15 -13.38 30.64
N LEU A 362 11.43 -13.54 29.34
CA LEU A 362 11.82 -14.81 28.73
C LEU A 362 13.11 -14.62 27.93
N ALA A 363 13.94 -15.65 27.88
CA ALA A 363 15.04 -15.69 26.91
C ALA A 363 14.46 -15.86 25.49
N PRO A 364 14.88 -15.04 24.51
CA PRO A 364 14.45 -15.20 23.11
C PRO A 364 14.97 -16.54 22.55
N PRO A 365 14.22 -17.19 21.63
CA PRO A 365 14.69 -18.39 20.94
C PRO A 365 16.06 -18.18 20.28
N ALA A 366 16.93 -19.19 20.31
CA ALA A 366 18.28 -19.08 19.73
C ALA A 366 18.27 -18.92 18.19
N SER A 367 17.25 -19.47 17.51
CA SER A 367 17.09 -19.33 16.05
C SER A 367 16.91 -17.87 15.66
N PRO A 368 17.51 -17.36 14.56
CA PRO A 368 17.35 -15.97 14.14
C PRO A 368 15.92 -15.68 13.64
N VAL A 369 15.45 -14.45 13.83
CA VAL A 369 14.21 -14.00 13.17
C VAL A 369 14.51 -13.74 11.69
N ARG A 370 13.86 -14.48 10.79
CA ARG A 370 14.04 -14.30 9.35
C ARG A 370 13.11 -13.21 8.83
N VAL A 371 13.68 -12.21 8.17
CA VAL A 371 12.90 -11.27 7.35
C VAL A 371 12.37 -12.03 6.14
N ARG A 372 11.05 -12.17 6.06
CA ARG A 372 10.39 -12.83 4.92
C ARG A 372 10.14 -11.80 3.82
N PRO A 373 10.46 -12.10 2.55
CA PRO A 373 10.08 -11.25 1.43
C PRO A 373 8.58 -10.95 1.43
N VAL A 374 8.22 -9.85 0.79
CA VAL A 374 6.82 -9.50 0.54
C VAL A 374 6.19 -10.61 -0.31
N PRO A 375 4.98 -11.09 0.01
CA PRO A 375 4.30 -12.08 -0.82
C PRO A 375 3.99 -11.50 -2.19
N VAL A 376 4.05 -12.33 -3.23
CA VAL A 376 3.52 -11.97 -4.55
C VAL A 376 1.99 -11.96 -4.41
N PRO A 377 1.31 -10.84 -4.74
CA PRO A 377 -0.13 -10.75 -4.56
C PRO A 377 -0.86 -11.50 -5.68
N ASP A 378 -2.03 -12.05 -5.34
CA ASP A 378 -2.99 -12.56 -6.32
C ASP A 378 -4.02 -11.46 -6.57
N LEU A 379 -4.01 -10.88 -7.77
CA LEU A 379 -4.78 -9.68 -8.13
C LEU A 379 -5.57 -9.90 -9.40
N ALA A 380 -6.76 -9.32 -9.46
CA ALA A 380 -7.46 -9.15 -10.72
C ALA A 380 -6.72 -8.10 -11.56
N VAL A 381 -6.23 -8.50 -12.73
CA VAL A 381 -5.52 -7.62 -13.66
C VAL A 381 -6.42 -7.35 -14.87
N PRO A 382 -7.17 -6.23 -14.88
CA PRO A 382 -8.04 -5.93 -16.01
C PRO A 382 -7.23 -5.60 -17.27
N ALA A 383 -7.71 -6.13 -18.40
CA ALA A 383 -7.19 -5.86 -19.73
C ALA A 383 -8.15 -4.90 -20.46
N PRO A 384 -7.67 -3.74 -20.95
CA PRO A 384 -8.51 -2.84 -21.73
C PRO A 384 -8.99 -3.53 -23.00
N THR A 385 -10.26 -3.32 -23.33
CA THR A 385 -10.90 -3.82 -24.55
C THR A 385 -10.91 -2.78 -25.67
N VAL A 386 -10.61 -1.51 -25.37
CA VAL A 386 -10.59 -0.42 -26.34
C VAL A 386 -9.33 0.44 -26.17
N TYR A 387 -8.69 0.74 -27.30
CA TYR A 387 -7.51 1.59 -27.37
C TYR A 387 -7.70 2.71 -28.39
N ALA A 388 -7.26 3.91 -28.04
CA ALA A 388 -6.95 4.94 -29.02
C ALA A 388 -5.52 4.73 -29.54
N VAL A 389 -5.38 4.63 -30.85
CA VAL A 389 -4.12 4.31 -31.54
C VAL A 389 -3.72 5.50 -32.39
N ALA A 390 -2.53 6.03 -32.14
CA ALA A 390 -1.85 6.97 -33.01
C ALA A 390 -0.75 6.24 -33.79
N ALA A 391 -0.60 6.56 -35.08
CA ALA A 391 0.44 6.03 -35.93
C ALA A 391 1.36 7.18 -36.38
N GLU A 392 2.67 7.01 -36.18
CA GLU A 392 3.69 7.92 -36.68
C GLU A 392 4.52 7.20 -37.74
N LEU A 393 4.63 7.81 -38.93
CA LEU A 393 5.43 7.28 -40.03
C LEU A 393 6.88 7.72 -39.84
N GLY A 394 7.80 6.76 -39.75
CA GLY A 394 9.23 7.03 -39.79
C GLY A 394 9.73 7.25 -41.22
N ALA A 395 11.02 7.58 -41.34
CA ALA A 395 11.63 7.84 -42.65
C ALA A 395 11.53 6.62 -43.58
N ALA A 396 11.11 6.87 -44.82
CA ALA A 396 11.10 5.86 -45.88
C ALA A 396 12.54 5.59 -46.34
N ARG A 397 12.93 4.32 -46.43
CA ARG A 397 14.21 3.89 -47.01
C ARG A 397 13.97 2.69 -47.91
N GLU A 398 14.42 2.78 -49.16
CA GLU A 398 14.47 1.64 -50.10
C GLU A 398 13.18 0.81 -50.08
N GLU A 399 12.04 1.45 -50.37
CA GLU A 399 10.70 0.84 -50.42
C GLU A 399 10.11 0.36 -49.08
N ARG A 400 10.78 0.61 -47.96
CA ARG A 400 10.26 0.32 -46.61
C ARG A 400 9.94 1.61 -45.86
N VAL A 401 8.75 1.63 -45.26
CA VAL A 401 8.34 2.64 -44.28
C VAL A 401 8.27 1.97 -42.91
N SER A 402 8.84 2.63 -41.90
CA SER A 402 8.62 2.24 -40.51
C SER A 402 7.37 2.95 -39.98
N VAL A 403 6.54 2.24 -39.22
CA VAL A 403 5.36 2.81 -38.57
C VAL A 403 5.46 2.52 -37.08
N THR A 404 5.47 3.57 -36.27
CA THR A 404 5.41 3.44 -34.81
C THR A 404 3.97 3.63 -34.37
N LEU A 405 3.44 2.66 -33.64
CA LEU A 405 2.10 2.73 -33.06
C LEU A 405 2.22 3.09 -31.58
N ARG A 406 1.47 4.11 -31.15
CA ARG A 406 1.28 4.44 -29.74
C ARG A 406 -0.16 4.13 -29.38
N ARG A 407 -0.37 3.29 -28.36
CA ARG A 407 -1.71 2.86 -27.97
C ARG A 407 -1.99 3.32 -26.55
N VAL A 408 -3.08 4.02 -26.34
CA VAL A 408 -3.54 4.38 -25.00
C VAL A 408 -4.94 3.80 -24.76
N PRO A 409 -5.25 3.27 -23.56
CA PRO A 409 -6.60 2.83 -23.24
C PRO A 409 -7.61 3.97 -23.40
N ALA A 410 -8.76 3.69 -23.98
CA ALA A 410 -9.83 4.68 -24.10
C ALA A 410 -10.68 4.71 -22.81
N THR A 411 -10.95 5.89 -22.25
CA THR A 411 -11.67 6.07 -20.98
C THR A 411 -13.08 6.64 -21.12
N GLY A 412 -13.52 6.96 -22.35
CA GLY A 412 -14.84 7.50 -22.63
C GLY A 412 -15.12 7.52 -24.13
N HIS A 413 -16.39 7.61 -24.51
CA HIS A 413 -16.83 7.51 -25.92
C HIS A 413 -16.55 8.75 -26.76
N ASP A 414 -16.08 9.85 -26.15
CA ASP A 414 -15.78 11.09 -26.87
C ASP A 414 -14.62 10.86 -27.85
N GLU A 415 -14.77 11.35 -29.08
CA GLU A 415 -13.67 11.32 -30.04
C GLU A 415 -12.50 12.15 -29.48
N PRO A 416 -11.25 11.65 -29.55
CA PRO A 416 -10.11 12.37 -29.03
C PRO A 416 -9.98 13.73 -29.73
N ASP A 417 -9.79 14.79 -28.94
CA ASP A 417 -9.61 16.17 -29.41
C ASP A 417 -8.57 16.25 -30.55
N GLY A 418 -8.96 16.94 -31.61
CA GLY A 418 -8.57 16.76 -33.01
C GLY A 418 -7.15 17.20 -33.40
N SER A 419 -6.18 17.15 -32.49
CA SER A 419 -4.80 17.55 -32.79
C SER A 419 -4.00 16.48 -33.54
N ARG A 420 -4.40 15.20 -33.50
CA ARG A 420 -3.80 14.11 -34.28
C ARG A 420 -4.87 13.06 -34.67
N PRO A 421 -4.84 12.49 -35.89
CA PRO A 421 -5.74 11.40 -36.24
C PRO A 421 -5.47 10.20 -35.33
N ARG A 422 -6.44 9.86 -34.47
CA ARG A 422 -6.40 8.68 -33.62
C ARG A 422 -7.49 7.72 -34.08
N HIS A 423 -7.14 6.45 -34.23
CA HIS A 423 -8.07 5.38 -34.56
C HIS A 423 -8.46 4.62 -33.30
N LEU A 424 -9.71 4.16 -33.21
CA LEU A 424 -10.13 3.26 -32.14
C LEU A 424 -9.90 1.81 -32.56
N ALA A 425 -9.10 1.09 -31.78
CA ALA A 425 -8.97 -0.36 -31.87
C ALA A 425 -9.83 -0.99 -30.77
N VAL A 426 -10.88 -1.70 -31.18
CA VAL A 426 -11.88 -2.33 -30.30
C VAL A 426 -11.72 -3.84 -30.39
N SER A 427 -11.56 -4.50 -29.25
CA SER A 427 -11.49 -5.96 -29.12
C SER A 427 -12.83 -6.60 -29.44
N ASP A 428 -12.82 -7.82 -29.99
CA ASP A 428 -14.03 -8.63 -30.17
C ASP A 428 -14.67 -9.05 -28.84
N ALA A 429 -13.94 -8.93 -27.72
CA ALA A 429 -14.46 -9.12 -26.37
C ALA A 429 -15.19 -7.89 -25.80
N GLU A 430 -15.20 -6.75 -26.50
CA GLU A 430 -15.94 -5.56 -26.08
C GLU A 430 -17.45 -5.79 -26.20
N LEU A 431 -18.18 -5.55 -25.10
CA LEU A 431 -19.61 -5.79 -24.99
C LEU A 431 -20.44 -4.50 -24.98
N ASP A 432 -19.82 -3.35 -24.72
CA ASP A 432 -20.51 -2.07 -24.71
C ASP A 432 -20.80 -1.59 -26.15
N PRO A 433 -22.08 -1.47 -26.55
CA PRO A 433 -22.46 -1.05 -27.89
C PRO A 433 -22.10 0.41 -28.19
N GLY A 434 -21.78 1.25 -27.19
CA GLY A 434 -21.29 2.61 -27.38
C GLY A 434 -20.00 2.64 -28.21
N TRP A 435 -19.06 1.74 -27.93
CA TRP A 435 -17.81 1.59 -28.70
C TRP A 435 -18.03 1.04 -30.10
N ALA A 436 -19.11 0.29 -30.31
CA ALA A 436 -19.42 -0.28 -31.61
C ALA A 436 -19.81 0.78 -32.66
N ARG A 437 -20.31 1.95 -32.23
CA ARG A 437 -20.71 3.04 -33.12
C ARG A 437 -19.54 3.91 -33.60
N GLY A 438 -18.43 3.93 -32.84
CA GLY A 438 -17.18 4.63 -33.21
C GLY A 438 -16.17 3.77 -33.98
N ARG A 439 -16.56 2.55 -34.41
CA ARG A 439 -15.67 1.61 -35.12
C ARG A 439 -15.19 2.22 -36.45
N ARG A 440 -13.89 2.52 -36.55
CA ARG A 440 -13.17 2.43 -37.84
C ARG A 440 -12.38 1.13 -37.81
N TRP A 441 -12.94 0.09 -38.46
CA TRP A 441 -12.34 -1.24 -38.54
C TRP A 441 -10.97 -1.16 -39.22
N CYS A 442 -9.88 -1.39 -38.47
CA CYS A 442 -8.59 -1.78 -39.04
C CYS A 442 -8.41 -3.29 -38.88
N GLY A 443 -9.37 -4.07 -39.40
CA GLY A 443 -9.21 -5.51 -39.56
C GLY A 443 -8.54 -5.78 -40.90
N ALA A 444 -7.36 -6.39 -40.91
CA ALA A 444 -6.84 -7.01 -42.12
C ALA A 444 -7.89 -8.02 -42.63
N PRO A 445 -8.24 -8.03 -43.94
CA PRO A 445 -9.21 -8.98 -44.45
C PRO A 445 -8.60 -10.38 -44.39
N GLY A 446 -8.86 -11.09 -43.29
CA GLY A 446 -8.65 -12.52 -43.20
C GLY A 446 -9.56 -13.17 -44.24
N ARG A 447 -8.98 -13.47 -45.41
CA ARG A 447 -9.59 -14.29 -46.45
C ARG A 447 -10.16 -15.56 -45.79
N ARG A 448 -11.47 -15.57 -45.53
CA ARG A 448 -12.22 -16.82 -45.39
C ARG A 448 -12.31 -17.45 -46.78
N SER A 449 -11.21 -18.05 -47.22
CA SER A 449 -11.25 -19.04 -48.28
C SER A 449 -12.01 -20.25 -47.74
N ARG A 450 -13.30 -20.36 -48.10
CA ARG A 450 -14.01 -21.63 -48.02
C ARG A 450 -13.59 -22.43 -49.25
N PRO A 451 -12.89 -23.56 -49.13
CA PRO A 451 -12.70 -24.43 -50.29
C PRO A 451 -14.06 -25.08 -50.59
N ARG A 452 -14.68 -24.70 -51.70
CA ARG A 452 -15.79 -25.47 -52.28
C ARG A 452 -15.20 -26.73 -52.89
N TRP A 453 -15.14 -27.81 -52.11
CA TRP A 453 -15.07 -29.16 -52.66
C TRP A 453 -16.42 -29.49 -53.31
N ARG A 454 -16.50 -29.41 -54.63
CA ARG A 454 -17.48 -30.15 -55.42
C ARG A 454 -16.71 -31.16 -56.27
N GLY A 455 -16.67 -32.39 -55.77
CA GLY A 455 -16.18 -33.54 -56.49
C GLY A 455 -16.97 -34.76 -56.07
N ARG A 456 -18.01 -35.09 -56.84
CA ARG A 456 -18.30 -36.47 -57.26
C ARG A 456 -18.78 -36.42 -58.70
N GLY A 457 -17.97 -37.01 -59.56
CA GLY A 457 -18.26 -37.32 -60.94
C GLY A 457 -19.17 -38.54 -61.08
N PRO A 458 -19.27 -39.11 -62.29
CA PRO A 458 -20.55 -39.40 -62.95
C PRO A 458 -20.96 -40.88 -62.88
N ARG A 459 -22.06 -41.18 -63.62
CA ARG A 459 -22.55 -42.49 -64.14
C ARG A 459 -23.61 -43.19 -63.28
N THR A 460 -24.66 -43.87 -63.76
CA THR A 460 -24.91 -44.63 -65.02
C THR A 460 -23.70 -45.24 -65.69
#